data_AF-A0A967E0N8-F1
#
_entry.id   AF-A0A967E0N8-F1
#
_cell.length_a   1.000
_cell.length_b   1.000
_cell.length_c   1.000
_cell.angle_alpha   90.00
_cell.angle_beta   90.00
_cell.angle_gamma   90.00
#
_symmetry.space_group_name_H-M   'P 1'
#
loop_
_entity.id
_entity.type
_entity.pdbx_description
1 polymer ?
#
loop_
_entity_poly.entity_id
_entity_poly.type
_entity_poly.pdbx_seq_one_letter_code
_entity_poly.pdbx_strand_id
1 'polypeptide(L)'
;MTSKPQQSIPFAAQAIPFDEFLASGQLPEGYLDGEYMEQQFVERLVHYILSVPSGSYSMAQLSQLLEQLDPRGQVFFFKRLKETSPDCLKDFAPLYYGFMNEFHSLLFT
;
A
#
# COMPACT_ATOMS: atom_id res chain seq x y z
N MET A 1 37.43 -20.76 4.13
CA MET A 1 36.10 -20.72 3.48
C MET A 1 35.50 -19.37 3.80
N THR A 2 35.52 -18.43 2.85
CA THR A 2 34.96 -17.08 3.02
C THR A 2 33.55 -17.07 2.44
N SER A 3 32.55 -17.29 3.29
CA SER A 3 31.15 -17.11 2.93
C SER A 3 30.94 -15.63 2.58
N LYS A 4 30.78 -15.32 1.29
CA LYS A 4 30.36 -13.98 0.86
C LYS A 4 29.00 -13.69 1.52
N PRO A 5 28.79 -12.52 2.15
CA PRO A 5 27.45 -12.12 2.55
C PRO A 5 26.62 -12.02 1.27
N GLN A 6 25.63 -12.89 1.16
CA GLN A 6 24.62 -12.85 0.11
C GLN A 6 23.93 -11.50 0.26
N GLN A 7 24.28 -10.52 -0.59
CA GLN A 7 23.65 -9.21 -0.57
C GLN A 7 22.16 -9.41 -0.82
N SER A 8 21.35 -9.28 0.23
CA SER A 8 19.91 -9.24 0.13
C SER A 8 19.54 -8.04 -0.73
N ILE A 9 18.80 -8.28 -1.82
CA ILE A 9 18.33 -7.22 -2.70
C ILE A 9 17.44 -6.29 -1.86
N PRO A 10 17.66 -4.96 -1.88
CA PRO A 10 16.82 -4.02 -1.15
C PRO A 10 15.34 -4.20 -1.53
N PHE A 11 14.41 -4.09 -0.58
CA PHE A 11 12.98 -4.27 -0.82
C PHE A 11 12.46 -3.42 -1.99
N ALA A 12 12.96 -2.19 -2.13
CA ALA A 12 12.65 -1.30 -3.25
C ALA A 12 12.97 -1.89 -4.64
N ALA A 13 13.93 -2.81 -4.73
CA ALA A 13 14.36 -3.46 -5.97
C ALA A 13 13.75 -4.87 -6.15
N GLN A 14 12.93 -5.35 -5.21
CA GLN A 14 12.24 -6.64 -5.33
C GLN A 14 10.96 -6.51 -6.16
N ALA A 15 10.57 -7.54 -6.90
CA ALA A 15 9.24 -7.57 -7.52
C ALA A 15 8.16 -7.80 -6.45
N ILE A 16 7.08 -7.03 -6.48
CA ILE A 16 5.94 -7.18 -5.56
C ILE A 16 4.75 -7.73 -6.37
N PRO A 17 4.19 -8.90 -6.01
CA PRO A 17 3.05 -9.49 -6.71
C PRO A 17 1.74 -8.83 -6.24
N PHE A 18 1.52 -7.57 -6.63
CA PHE A 18 0.35 -6.80 -6.18
C PHE A 18 -0.98 -7.41 -6.61
N ASP A 19 -1.03 -8.07 -7.77
CA ASP A 19 -2.21 -8.79 -8.24
C ASP A 19 -2.59 -9.92 -7.28
N GLU A 20 -1.61 -10.69 -6.80
CA GLU A 20 -1.84 -11.75 -5.82
C GLU A 20 -2.28 -11.18 -4.47
N PHE A 21 -1.64 -10.11 -4.00
CA PHE A 21 -1.98 -9.48 -2.73
C PHE A 21 -3.36 -8.80 -2.74
N LEU A 22 -3.75 -8.20 -3.86
CA LEU A 22 -5.09 -7.66 -4.05
C LEU A 22 -6.12 -8.79 -4.15
N ALA A 23 -5.80 -9.91 -4.81
CA ALA A 23 -6.70 -11.03 -4.93
C ALA A 23 -6.94 -11.74 -3.58
N SER A 24 -5.90 -11.90 -2.77
CA SER A 24 -5.97 -12.54 -1.45
C SER A 24 -6.46 -11.59 -0.35
N GLY A 25 -6.22 -10.28 -0.50
CA GLY A 25 -6.41 -9.29 0.56
C GLY A 25 -5.45 -9.46 1.74
N GLN A 26 -4.37 -10.22 1.57
CA GLN A 26 -3.46 -10.59 2.66
C GLN A 26 -1.99 -10.39 2.27
N LEU A 27 -1.22 -9.92 3.25
CA LEU A 27 0.24 -9.87 3.19
C LEU A 27 0.82 -11.02 4.01
N PRO A 28 1.96 -11.61 3.58
CA PRO A 28 2.65 -12.59 4.40
C PRO A 28 3.05 -12.02 5.77
N GLU A 29 3.06 -12.87 6.80
CA GLU A 29 3.48 -12.45 8.13
C GLU A 29 4.94 -11.94 8.11
N GLY A 30 5.17 -10.77 8.71
CA GLY A 30 6.48 -10.12 8.71
C GLY A 30 6.92 -9.57 7.34
N TYR A 31 6.04 -9.51 6.35
CA TYR A 31 6.38 -9.00 5.01
C TYR A 31 6.78 -7.51 5.02
N LEU A 32 6.09 -6.71 5.86
CA LEU A 32 6.37 -5.30 6.08
C LEU A 32 6.97 -5.11 7.48
N ASP A 33 8.22 -5.54 7.65
CA ASP A 33 8.92 -5.38 8.93
C ASP A 33 9.56 -3.99 9.03
N GLY A 34 8.74 -3.02 9.42
CA GLY A 34 9.15 -1.66 9.77
C GLY A 34 8.79 -0.56 8.75
N GLU A 35 8.93 0.68 9.21
CA GLU A 35 8.43 1.88 8.52
C GLU A 35 8.97 2.06 7.08
N TYR A 36 10.25 1.73 6.85
CA TYR A 36 10.85 1.84 5.52
C TYR A 36 10.17 0.88 4.51
N MET A 37 9.95 -0.38 4.90
CA MET A 37 9.36 -1.38 4.01
C MET A 37 7.91 -1.04 3.69
N GLU A 38 7.16 -0.58 4.69
CA GLU A 38 5.79 -0.13 4.52
C GLU A 38 5.69 1.10 3.60
N GLN A 39 6.55 2.11 3.78
CA GLN A 39 6.58 3.28 2.89
C GLN A 39 6.90 2.88 1.43
N GLN A 40 7.88 2.00 1.23
CA GLN A 40 8.23 1.51 -0.11
C GLN A 40 7.11 0.68 -0.73
N PHE A 41 6.42 -0.14 0.07
CA PHE A 41 5.28 -0.91 -0.37
C PHE A 41 4.13 0.00 -0.83
N VAL A 42 3.76 0.97 0.01
CA VAL A 42 2.67 1.91 -0.26
C VAL A 42 2.96 2.77 -1.49
N GLU A 43 4.17 3.31 -1.62
CA GLU A 43 4.55 4.10 -2.79
C GLU A 43 4.37 3.31 -4.08
N ARG A 44 4.82 2.05 -4.07
CA ARG A 44 4.71 1.15 -5.23
C ARG A 44 3.28 0.67 -5.47
N LEU A 45 2.48 0.49 -4.42
CA LEU A 45 1.07 0.15 -4.52
C LEU A 45 0.28 1.26 -5.23
N VAL A 46 0.54 2.52 -4.88
CA VAL A 46 -0.07 3.68 -5.56
C VAL A 46 0.30 3.69 -7.03
N HIS A 47 1.57 3.48 -7.36
CA HIS A 47 2.02 3.37 -8.76
C HIS A 47 1.34 2.22 -9.50
N TYR A 48 1.20 1.06 -8.86
CA TYR A 48 0.51 -0.10 -9.44
C TYR A 48 -0.95 0.24 -9.76
N ILE A 49 -1.69 0.74 -8.77
CA ILE A 49 -3.11 1.12 -8.89
C ILE A 49 -3.36 2.14 -10.00
N LEU A 50 -2.49 3.12 -10.14
CA LEU A 50 -2.61 4.16 -11.17
C LEU A 50 -2.18 3.69 -12.56
N SER A 51 -1.44 2.58 -12.68
CA SER A 51 -0.92 2.09 -13.95
C SER A 51 -1.73 0.94 -14.55
N VAL A 52 -2.44 0.16 -13.72
CA VAL A 52 -3.28 -0.93 -14.21
C VAL A 52 -4.61 -0.41 -14.76
N PRO A 53 -5.22 -1.09 -15.77
CA PRO A 53 -6.53 -0.73 -16.28
C PRO A 53 -7.60 -0.76 -15.18
N SER A 54 -8.60 0.13 -15.29
CA SER A 54 -9.78 0.10 -14.42
C SER A 54 -10.45 -1.28 -14.46
N GLY A 55 -10.80 -1.81 -13.29
CA GLY A 55 -11.40 -3.14 -13.13
C GLY A 55 -10.40 -4.29 -12.97
N SER A 56 -9.09 -4.03 -12.99
CA SER A 56 -8.05 -5.05 -12.68
C SER A 56 -8.13 -5.54 -11.22
N TYR A 57 -8.72 -4.73 -10.35
CA TYR A 57 -9.07 -5.08 -8.98
C TYR A 57 -10.36 -4.33 -8.60
N SER A 58 -11.04 -4.83 -7.57
CA SER A 58 -12.23 -4.19 -6.99
C SER A 58 -11.86 -3.30 -5.79
N MET A 59 -12.71 -2.32 -5.47
CA MET A 59 -12.47 -1.49 -4.28
C MET A 59 -12.49 -2.30 -2.98
N ALA A 60 -13.23 -3.40 -2.92
CA ALA A 60 -13.23 -4.29 -1.75
C ALA A 60 -11.87 -4.97 -1.56
N GLN A 61 -11.26 -5.47 -2.65
CA GLN A 61 -9.92 -6.06 -2.64
C GLN A 61 -8.85 -5.04 -2.19
N LEU A 62 -8.96 -3.80 -2.68
CA LEU A 62 -8.07 -2.74 -2.24
C LEU A 62 -8.27 -2.40 -0.76
N SER A 63 -9.52 -2.29 -0.28
CA SER A 63 -9.81 -2.05 1.14
C SER A 63 -9.18 -3.11 2.03
N GLN A 64 -9.39 -4.38 1.70
CA GLN A 64 -8.86 -5.51 2.47
C GLN A 64 -7.34 -5.49 2.54
N LEU A 65 -6.66 -5.18 1.43
CA LEU A 65 -5.21 -5.06 1.43
C LEU A 65 -4.74 -3.86 2.26
N LEU A 66 -5.42 -2.70 2.18
CA LEU A 66 -5.08 -1.52 2.98
C LEU A 66 -5.26 -1.77 4.48
N GLU A 67 -6.27 -2.55 4.88
CA GLU A 67 -6.50 -2.96 6.27
C GLU A 67 -5.34 -3.78 6.86
N GLN A 68 -4.47 -4.37 6.04
CA GLN A 68 -3.26 -5.07 6.49
C GLN A 68 -2.10 -4.12 6.82
N LEU A 69 -2.19 -2.84 6.43
CA LEU A 69 -1.18 -1.82 6.70
C LEU A 69 -1.40 -1.17 8.06
N ASP A 70 -0.34 -0.64 8.65
CA ASP A 70 -0.48 0.20 9.82
C ASP A 70 -1.30 1.46 9.48
N PRO A 71 -2.02 2.06 10.44
CA PRO A 71 -2.80 3.28 10.22
C PRO A 71 -2.03 4.39 9.49
N ARG A 72 -0.72 4.51 9.76
CA ARG A 72 0.16 5.48 9.11
C ARG A 72 0.38 5.14 7.63
N GLY A 73 0.56 3.87 7.28
CA GLY A 73 0.67 3.41 5.90
C GLY A 73 -0.60 3.66 5.11
N GLN A 74 -1.78 3.46 5.73
CA GLN A 74 -3.08 3.75 5.12
C GLN A 74 -3.25 5.24 4.82
N VAL A 75 -2.94 6.11 5.78
CA VAL A 75 -2.95 7.57 5.57
C VAL A 75 -1.94 7.96 4.48
N PHE A 76 -0.74 7.38 4.52
CA PHE A 76 0.30 7.64 3.53
C PHE A 76 -0.14 7.24 2.12
N PHE A 77 -0.87 6.14 1.97
CA PHE A 77 -1.45 5.70 0.70
C PHE A 77 -2.33 6.78 0.10
N PHE A 78 -3.31 7.29 0.86
CA PHE A 78 -4.21 8.34 0.36
C PHE A 78 -3.49 9.66 0.09
N LYS A 79 -2.51 10.02 0.93
CA LYS A 79 -1.68 11.21 0.70
C LYS A 79 -0.93 11.08 -0.62
N ARG A 80 -0.26 9.96 -0.86
CA ARG A 80 0.48 9.69 -2.10
C ARG A 80 -0.44 9.63 -3.31
N LEU A 81 -1.57 8.96 -3.21
CA LEU A 81 -2.57 8.90 -4.27
C LEU A 81 -3.05 10.30 -4.68
N LYS A 82 -3.34 11.15 -3.69
CA LYS A 82 -3.73 12.57 -3.92
C LYS A 82 -2.60 13.39 -4.54
N GLU A 83 -1.35 13.18 -4.11
CA GLU A 83 -0.17 13.86 -4.66
C GLU A 83 0.11 13.44 -6.12
N THR A 84 -0.05 12.16 -6.45
CA THR A 84 0.24 11.62 -7.78
C THR A 84 -0.90 11.87 -8.77
N SER A 85 -2.15 11.73 -8.35
CA SER A 85 -3.33 11.97 -9.21
C SER A 85 -4.51 12.51 -8.38
N PRO A 86 -4.68 13.83 -8.29
CA PRO A 86 -5.78 14.46 -7.58
C PRO A 86 -7.16 14.05 -8.12
N ASP A 87 -7.27 13.80 -9.43
CA ASP A 87 -8.52 13.42 -10.07
C ASP A 87 -8.96 12.00 -9.71
N CYS A 88 -8.02 11.06 -9.58
CA CYS A 88 -8.30 9.69 -9.17
C CYS A 88 -8.84 9.62 -7.74
N LEU A 89 -8.51 10.56 -6.85
CA LEU A 89 -9.01 10.56 -5.47
C LEU A 89 -10.54 10.51 -5.40
N LYS A 90 -11.25 11.04 -6.40
CA LYS A 90 -12.71 10.99 -6.49
C LYS A 90 -13.23 9.55 -6.61
N ASP A 91 -12.52 8.70 -7.35
CA ASP A 91 -12.87 7.29 -7.53
C ASP A 91 -12.64 6.48 -6.25
N PHE A 92 -11.72 6.94 -5.39
CA PHE A 92 -11.42 6.33 -4.10
C PHE A 92 -12.11 7.03 -2.92
N ALA A 93 -13.00 8.00 -3.17
CA ALA A 93 -13.63 8.81 -2.13
C ALA A 93 -14.33 7.97 -1.04
N PRO A 94 -15.08 6.88 -1.36
CA PRO A 94 -15.69 6.05 -0.32
C PRO A 94 -14.67 5.43 0.65
N LEU A 95 -13.53 4.96 0.13
CA LEU A 95 -12.44 4.42 0.96
C LEU A 95 -11.78 5.54 1.76
N TYR A 96 -11.43 6.65 1.09
CA TYR A 96 -10.78 7.79 1.73
C TYR A 96 -11.59 8.32 2.93
N TYR A 97 -12.90 8.51 2.76
CA TYR A 97 -13.75 9.00 3.85
C TYR A 97 -13.98 7.96 4.95
N GLY A 98 -14.08 6.67 4.59
CA GLY A 98 -14.17 5.57 5.56
C GLY A 98 -12.95 5.53 6.48
N PHE A 99 -11.75 5.48 5.90
CA PHE A 99 -10.50 5.45 6.67
C PHE A 99 -10.24 6.76 7.41
N MET A 100 -10.48 7.93 6.80
CA MET A 100 -10.27 9.21 7.51
C MET A 100 -11.20 9.40 8.70
N ASN A 101 -12.41 8.83 8.67
CA ASN A 101 -13.31 8.84 9.82
C ASN A 101 -12.79 7.93 10.94
N GLU A 102 -12.21 6.77 10.59
CA GLU A 102 -11.63 5.82 11.54
C GLU A 102 -10.33 6.34 12.19
N PHE A 103 -9.51 7.05 11.41
CA PHE A 103 -8.23 7.60 11.89
C PHE A 103 -8.31 9.04 12.40
N HIS A 104 -9.50 9.64 12.46
CA HIS A 104 -9.66 11.02 12.93
C HIS A 104 -9.06 11.23 14.33
N SER A 105 -9.14 10.23 15.22
CA SER A 105 -8.50 10.31 16.54
C SER A 105 -6.97 10.15 16.50
N LEU A 106 -6.42 9.43 15.53
CA LEU A 106 -4.98 9.17 15.37
C LEU A 106 -4.24 10.28 14.62
N LEU A 107 -4.95 11.07 13.81
CA LEU A 107 -4.40 12.17 13.02
C LEU A 107 -4.28 13.50 13.80
N PHE A 108 -4.99 13.63 14.92
CA PHE A 108 -5.10 14.89 15.69
C PHE A 108 -4.71 14.77 17.17
N THR A 109 -3.98 13.70 17.55
CA THR A 109 -3.31 13.58 18.86
C THR A 109 -1.81 13.75 18.68
#